data_AF-A0A2N5YVS2-F1
#
_entry.id   AF-A0A2N5YVS2-F1
#
_cell.length_a   1.000
_cell.length_b   1.000
_cell.length_c   1.000
_cell.angle_alpha   90.00
_cell.angle_beta   90.00
_cell.angle_gamma   90.00
#
_symmetry.space_group_name_H-M   'P 1'
#
loop_
_entity.id
_entity.type
_entity.pdbx_description
1 polymer ?
#
loop_
_entity_poly.entity_id
_entity_poly.type
_entity_poly.pdbx_seq_one_letter_code
_entity_poly.pdbx_strand_id
1 'polypeptide(L)' 'MKPLANQDISIYPNPTNGEFNISLGEIIQDVEIKISNISGQILNTYQFKNTNLIKLMFEEKP' A
#
# COMPACT_ATOMS: atom_id res chain seq x y z
N MET A 1 -0.89 -21.69 8.98
CA MET A 1 -1.07 -20.26 8.64
C MET A 1 0.05 -19.51 9.32
N LYS A 2 1.08 -19.05 8.57
CA LYS A 2 2.18 -18.29 9.16
C LYS A 2 1.67 -16.88 9.47
N PRO A 3 1.80 -16.38 10.72
CA PRO A 3 1.46 -14.99 11.01
C PRO A 3 2.45 -14.08 10.25
N LEU A 4 1.93 -13.08 9.55
CA LEU A 4 2.68 -12.07 8.76
C LEU A 4 3.53 -11.12 9.63
N ALA A 5 3.86 -11.51 10.87
CA ALA A 5 4.32 -10.60 11.92
C ALA A 5 5.76 -10.08 11.76
N ASN A 6 6.46 -10.40 10.66
CA ASN A 6 7.87 -10.00 10.44
C ASN A 6 8.20 -9.80 8.95
N GLN A 7 7.25 -9.32 8.14
CA GLN A 7 7.60 -8.84 6.79
C GLN A 7 8.09 -7.39 6.90
N ASP A 8 9.28 -7.12 6.36
CA ASP A 8 9.85 -5.79 6.21
C ASP A 8 9.04 -4.98 5.17
N ILE A 9 7.80 -4.62 5.53
CA ILE A 9 6.96 -3.74 4.73
C ILE A 9 7.46 -2.33 4.95
N SER A 10 8.02 -1.73 3.91
CA SER A 10 8.52 -0.35 3.95
C SER A 10 7.73 0.53 2.99
N ILE A 11 7.34 1.71 3.46
CA ILE A 11 6.61 2.72 2.68
C ILE A 11 7.49 3.95 2.55
N TYR A 12 7.69 4.44 1.32
CA TYR A 12 8.53 5.61 1.07
C TYR A 12 8.20 6.34 -0.24
N PRO A 13 8.42 7.66 -0.30
CA PRO A 13 8.75 8.53 0.84
C PRO A 13 7.54 8.75 1.74
N ASN A 14 7.79 8.93 3.04
CA ASN A 14 6.83 9.47 3.99
C ASN A 14 7.54 10.58 4.79
N PRO A 15 7.15 11.87 4.69
CA PRO A 15 5.99 12.43 3.97
C PRO A 15 6.01 12.26 2.43
N THR A 16 4.84 12.28 1.80
CA THR A 16 4.65 12.12 0.34
C THR A 16 3.88 13.31 -0.25
N ASN A 17 4.09 13.60 -1.54
CA ASN A 17 3.31 14.54 -2.35
C ASN A 17 2.17 13.87 -3.14
N GLY A 18 1.81 12.63 -2.78
CA GLY A 18 0.85 11.79 -3.50
C GLY A 18 1.49 10.58 -4.16
N GLU A 19 2.82 10.57 -4.37
CA GLU A 19 3.55 9.40 -4.88
C GLU A 19 4.24 8.64 -3.75
N PHE A 20 3.96 7.34 -3.63
CA PHE A 20 4.66 6.48 -2.69
C PHE A 20 4.81 5.05 -3.22
N ASN A 21 5.86 4.41 -2.75
CA ASN A 21 6.19 3.02 -3.02
C ASN A 21 6.00 2.20 -1.75
N ILE A 22 5.51 0.98 -1.92
CA ILE A 22 5.42 -0.03 -0.87
C ILE A 22 6.26 -1.22 -1.32
N SER A 23 7.34 -1.49 -0.60
CA SER A 23 8.12 -2.72 -0.77
C SER A 23 7.60 -3.75 0.21
N LEU A 24 7.28 -4.95 -0.28
CA LEU A 24 6.68 -6.05 0.50
C LEU A 24 7.71 -7.07 1.00
N GLY A 25 8.98 -6.93 0.60
CA GLY A 25 10.07 -7.85 0.96
C GLY A 25 10.04 -9.20 0.23
N GLU A 26 8.87 -9.71 -0.13
CA GLU A 26 8.69 -10.93 -0.94
C GLU A 26 7.51 -10.80 -1.92
N ILE A 27 7.35 -11.79 -2.81
CA ILE A 27 6.23 -11.82 -3.75
C ILE A 27 4.98 -12.29 -3.01
N ILE A 28 4.00 -11.40 -2.87
CA ILE A 28 2.70 -11.69 -2.26
C ILE A 28 1.67 -11.96 -3.35
N GLN A 29 0.92 -13.06 -3.20
CA GLN A 29 -0.01 -13.53 -4.23
C GLN A 29 -1.22 -12.62 -4.42
N ASP A 30 -1.82 -12.15 -3.32
CA ASP A 30 -2.96 -11.23 -3.32
C ASP A 30 -2.70 -10.12 -2.30
N VAL A 31 -2.73 -8.87 -2.74
CA VAL A 31 -2.53 -7.69 -1.90
C VAL A 31 -3.69 -6.73 -2.09
N GLU A 32 -4.34 -6.35 -0.99
CA GLU A 32 -5.37 -5.31 -0.97
C GLU A 32 -4.84 -4.10 -0.19
N ILE A 33 -4.88 -2.93 -0.82
CA ILE A 33 -4.52 -1.65 -0.18
C ILE A 33 -5.76 -0.79 -0.11
N LYS A 34 -6.09 -0.31 1.09
CA LYS A 34 -7.18 0.63 1.34
C LYS A 34 -6.60 1.94 1.86
N ILE A 35 -6.95 3.02 1.19
CA ILE A 35 -6.65 4.38 1.64
C ILE A 35 -7.91 4.92 2.30
N SER A 36 -7.80 5.37 3.56
CA SER A 36 -8.89 5.96 4.31
C SER A 36 -8.52 7.32 4.90
N ASN A 37 -9.49 8.22 5.01
CA ASN A 37 -9.30 9.47 5.76
C ASN A 37 -9.31 9.23 7.28
N ILE A 38 -9.06 10.30 8.05
CA ILE A 38 -9.08 10.26 9.52
C ILE A 38 -10.43 9.87 10.13
N SER A 39 -11.52 10.01 9.37
CA SER A 39 -12.86 9.60 9.77
C SER A 39 -13.13 8.12 9.48
N GLY A 40 -12.18 7.40 8.88
CA GLY A 40 -12.31 5.99 8.50
C GLY A 40 -13.05 5.75 7.18
N GLN A 41 -13.43 6.80 6.44
CA GLN A 41 -14.02 6.64 5.12
C GLN A 41 -12.94 6.16 4.14
N ILE A 42 -13.20 5.04 3.46
CA ILE A 42 -12.34 4.53 2.39
C ILE A 42 -12.45 5.48 1.20
N LEU A 43 -11.34 6.08 0.81
CA LEU A 43 -11.21 6.93 -0.37
C LEU A 43 -10.90 6.08 -1.61
N ASN A 44 -10.03 5.07 -1.46
CA ASN A 44 -9.58 4.22 -2.56
C ASN A 44 -9.30 2.79 -2.09
N THR A 45 -9.50 1.84 -3.01
CA THR A 45 -9.11 0.44 -2.84
C THR A 45 -8.33 0.01 -4.08
N TYR A 46 -7.17 -0.61 -3.86
CA TYR A 46 -6.32 -1.16 -4.91
C TYR A 46 -6.10 -2.64 -4.66
N GLN A 47 -6.05 -3.42 -5.74
CA GLN A 47 -5.76 -4.84 -5.70
C GLN A 47 -4.58 -5.16 -6.60
N PHE A 48 -3.62 -5.89 -6.06
CA PHE A 48 -2.44 -6.36 -6.77
C PHE A 48 -2.30 -7.85 -6.61
N LYS A 49 -1.68 -8.50 -7.61
CA LYS A 49 -1.40 -9.92 -7.57
C LYS A 49 0.05 -10.20 -7.91
N ASN A 50 0.61 -11.20 -7.22
CA ASN A 50 1.97 -11.69 -7.42
C ASN A 50 3.00 -10.56 -7.53
N THR A 51 2.99 -9.64 -6.57
CA THR A 51 3.91 -8.48 -6.57
C THR A 51 4.71 -8.41 -5.29
N ASN A 52 5.91 -7.84 -5.38
CA ASN A 52 6.75 -7.47 -4.24
C ASN A 52 6.96 -5.94 -4.11
N LEU A 53 6.54 -5.17 -5.12
CA LEU A 53 6.66 -3.71 -5.16
C LEU A 53 5.37 -3.10 -5.70
N ILE A 54 4.84 -2.14 -4.98
CA ILE A 54 3.63 -1.42 -5.36
C ILE A 54 3.96 0.06 -5.49
N LYS A 55 3.59 0.65 -6.62
CA LYS A 55 3.71 2.09 -6.88
C LYS A 55 2.31 2.67 -6.92
N LEU A 56 2.04 3.62 -6.03
CA LEU A 56 0.76 4.30 -5.97
C LEU A 56 0.97 5.78 -6.21
N MET A 57 0.07 6.33 -7.03
CA MET A 57 -0.11 7.75 -7.21
C MET A 57 -1.51 8.08 -6.71
N PHE A 58 -1.56 8.86 -5.64
CA PHE A 58 -2.76 9.46 -5.09
C PHE A 58 -2.83 10.89 -5.60
N GLU A 59 -3.74 11.14 -6.53
CA GLU A 59 -4.15 12.50 -6.88
C GLU A 59 -5.27 12.89 -5.93
N GLU A 60 -5.05 13.88 -5.06
CA GLU A 60 -6.18 14.59 -4.46
C GLU A 60 -6.96 15.21 -5.62
N LYS A 61 -8.17 14.69 -5.87
CA LYS A 61 -9.10 15.45 -6.70
C LYS A 61 -9.42 16.75 -5.96
N PRO A 62 -9.25 17.91 -6.61
CA PRO A 62 -9.49 19.22 -6.00
C PRO A 62 -10.93 19.40 -5.51
#